data_AF-A0A965QP81-F1
#
_entry.id   AF-A0A965QP81-F1
#
_cell.length_a   1.000
_cell.length_b   1.000
_cell.length_c   1.000
_cell.angle_alpha   90.00
_cell.angle_beta   90.00
_cell.angle_gamma   90.00
#
_symmetry.space_group_name_H-M   'P 1'
#
loop_
_entity.id
_entity.type
_entity.pdbx_description
1 polymer ?
#
loop_
_entity_poly.entity_id
_entity_poly.type
_entity_poly.pdbx_seq_one_letter_code
_entity_poly.pdbx_strand_id
1 'polypeptide(L)'
;MYWSKIFLPTLKDIPQDAEVISHQLMLRSGMIRKVTSGIYTWLPLGLRVLRKIENIVREEMNDAGAQEVLMPMVQPKDLWEETERWKKMGPELLRIKDRHEREFCLGPTHEEVITDLIRNNIKSYKELPLNLYQIQTKFRDEIRPRYGVMRGREFLMKDSYSFDINQGQLNESYLLMKETYKKIIDRIGLRFKIVKADSGAIGGDTSEEFHVLAENGEDTIAVSNSSDFAINTELLLGDGEDLESLQGKPSPDGEGIIEIKKGIEVGHIFQLGRVYTQAMRANVLDHEGKATDLFMGCYGIGVSRLVAAAIEQNNDEKGIIWPEAIAPFEVNIVAIGFEKDQKIAKAATDLYNKLS
;
A
#
# COMPACT_ATOMS: atom_id res chain seq x y z
N MET A 1 -22.54 -9.52 -15.95
CA MET A 1 -23.32 -8.50 -15.22
C MET A 1 -24.03 -7.59 -16.23
N TYR A 2 -25.31 -7.24 -16.02
CA TYR A 2 -26.00 -6.25 -16.87
C TYR A 2 -25.87 -4.84 -16.26
N TRP A 3 -25.63 -3.82 -17.09
CA TRP A 3 -25.52 -2.43 -16.62
C TRP A 3 -26.79 -1.90 -15.94
N SER A 4 -27.96 -2.38 -16.33
CA SER A 4 -29.24 -2.06 -15.66
C SER A 4 -29.37 -2.66 -14.24
N LYS A 5 -28.49 -3.59 -13.86
CA LYS A 5 -28.52 -4.28 -12.57
C LYS A 5 -27.37 -3.89 -11.63
N ILE A 6 -26.40 -3.10 -12.10
CA ILE A 6 -25.28 -2.64 -11.28
C ILE A 6 -25.56 -1.23 -10.74
N PHE A 7 -25.22 -0.99 -9.48
CA PHE A 7 -25.24 0.35 -8.91
C PHE A 7 -24.01 1.13 -9.40
N LEU A 8 -24.20 2.00 -10.39
CA LEU A 8 -23.14 2.79 -11.02
C LEU A 8 -23.59 4.25 -11.22
N PRO A 9 -23.61 5.06 -10.14
CA PRO A 9 -23.98 6.47 -10.25
C PRO A 9 -22.83 7.26 -10.88
N THR A 10 -22.79 7.37 -12.21
CA THR A 10 -21.78 8.22 -12.87
C THR A 10 -22.09 9.71 -12.67
N LEU A 11 -21.07 10.55 -12.59
CA LEU A 11 -21.22 12.01 -12.52
C LEU A 11 -20.86 12.66 -13.86
N LYS A 12 -21.68 13.63 -14.27
CA LYS A 12 -21.38 14.46 -15.44
C LYS A 12 -20.23 15.44 -15.15
N ASP A 13 -20.36 16.14 -14.02
CA ASP A 13 -19.43 17.20 -13.61
C ASP A 13 -18.48 16.70 -12.52
N ILE A 14 -17.26 17.23 -12.52
CA ILE A 14 -16.22 16.94 -11.53
C ILE A 14 -16.51 17.73 -10.25
N PRO A 15 -16.53 17.10 -9.07
CA PRO A 15 -16.61 17.83 -7.80
C PRO A 15 -15.42 18.77 -7.62
N GLN A 16 -15.68 20.02 -7.19
CA GLN A 16 -14.65 21.06 -7.08
C GLN A 16 -13.55 20.74 -6.07
N ASP A 17 -13.79 19.83 -5.12
CA ASP A 17 -12.81 19.41 -4.11
C ASP A 17 -11.88 18.27 -4.59
N ALA A 18 -11.99 17.85 -5.85
CA ALA A 18 -11.14 16.81 -6.44
C ALA A 18 -9.96 17.42 -7.22
N GLU A 19 -8.80 17.49 -6.58
CA GLU A 19 -7.60 18.15 -7.13
C GLU A 19 -6.86 17.33 -8.19
N VAL A 20 -6.75 16.00 -8.01
CA VAL A 20 -5.95 15.11 -8.87
C VAL A 20 -6.82 14.24 -9.77
N ILE A 21 -6.30 13.84 -10.93
CA ILE A 21 -7.07 13.19 -11.99
C ILE A 21 -7.65 11.85 -11.54
N SER A 22 -6.92 11.06 -10.75
CA SER A 22 -7.43 9.81 -10.18
C SER A 22 -8.66 10.03 -9.31
N HIS A 23 -8.61 11.01 -8.39
CA HIS A 23 -9.75 11.33 -7.53
C HIS A 23 -10.97 11.78 -8.35
N GLN A 24 -10.75 12.65 -9.35
CA GLN A 24 -11.81 13.13 -10.24
C GLN A 24 -12.46 11.97 -11.01
N LEU A 25 -11.64 11.10 -11.63
CA LEU A 25 -12.11 9.98 -12.43
C LEU A 25 -12.80 8.91 -11.58
N MET A 26 -12.31 8.62 -10.37
CA MET A 26 -12.97 7.66 -9.46
C MET A 26 -14.35 8.15 -9.00
N LEU A 27 -14.53 9.47 -8.81
CA LEU A 27 -15.84 10.05 -8.50
C LEU A 27 -16.78 10.00 -9.72
N ARG A 28 -16.30 10.44 -10.89
CA ARG A 28 -17.08 10.47 -12.15
C ARG A 28 -17.52 9.10 -12.62
N SER A 29 -16.65 8.11 -12.55
CA SER A 29 -16.94 6.73 -12.93
C SER A 29 -17.80 5.97 -11.91
N GLY A 30 -18.17 6.60 -10.79
CA GLY A 30 -18.98 5.95 -9.76
C GLY A 30 -18.23 4.83 -9.05
N MET A 31 -16.92 4.96 -8.86
CA MET A 31 -16.09 3.98 -8.12
C MET A 31 -16.07 4.24 -6.62
N ILE A 32 -16.11 5.51 -6.20
CA ILE A 32 -16.11 5.91 -4.80
C ILE A 32 -17.12 7.02 -4.50
N ARG A 33 -17.51 7.12 -3.23
CA ARG A 33 -18.27 8.26 -2.68
C ARG A 33 -17.68 8.71 -1.36
N LYS A 34 -17.43 10.02 -1.24
CA LYS A 34 -16.98 10.64 -0.01
C LYS A 34 -18.10 10.57 1.04
N VAL A 35 -17.81 9.99 2.19
CA VAL A 35 -18.68 10.02 3.36
C VAL A 35 -18.35 11.25 4.20
N THR A 36 -17.05 11.47 4.44
CA THR A 36 -16.49 12.66 5.09
C THR A 36 -15.04 12.85 4.64
N SER A 37 -14.35 13.87 5.15
CA SER A 37 -12.95 14.12 4.80
C SER A 37 -12.06 12.90 5.04
N GLY A 38 -11.41 12.42 3.98
CA GLY A 38 -10.51 11.26 3.99
C GLY A 38 -11.20 9.89 4.17
N ILE A 39 -12.52 9.79 4.10
CA ILE A 39 -13.25 8.52 4.29
C ILE A 39 -14.23 8.32 3.13
N TYR A 40 -14.09 7.19 2.44
CA TYR A 40 -14.78 6.90 1.19
C TYR A 40 -15.45 5.54 1.20
N THR A 41 -16.67 5.49 0.67
CA THR A 41 -17.34 4.23 0.32
C THR A 41 -16.86 3.76 -1.04
N TRP A 42 -16.41 2.51 -1.12
CA TRP A 42 -16.14 1.83 -2.39
C TRP A 42 -17.45 1.32 -3.01
N LEU A 43 -17.77 1.81 -4.20
CA LEU A 43 -18.93 1.38 -4.99
C LEU A 43 -18.59 0.13 -5.83
N PRO A 44 -19.58 -0.59 -6.39
CA PRO A 44 -19.35 -1.89 -7.02
C PRO A 44 -18.22 -1.94 -8.06
N LEU A 45 -18.08 -0.90 -8.90
CA LEU A 45 -17.01 -0.87 -9.90
C LEU A 45 -15.63 -0.72 -9.23
N GLY A 46 -15.49 0.22 -8.29
CA GLY A 46 -14.24 0.47 -7.57
C GLY A 46 -13.84 -0.71 -6.68
N LEU A 47 -14.82 -1.32 -5.99
CA LEU A 47 -14.58 -2.48 -5.15
C LEU A 47 -14.06 -3.68 -5.95
N ARG A 48 -14.52 -3.89 -7.19
CA ARG A 48 -14.00 -4.97 -8.05
C ARG A 48 -12.53 -4.77 -8.42
N VAL A 49 -12.12 -3.53 -8.71
CA VAL A 49 -10.70 -3.18 -8.94
C VAL A 49 -9.89 -3.39 -7.67
N LEU A 50 -10.37 -2.88 -6.53
CA LEU A 50 -9.70 -3.05 -5.23
C LEU A 50 -9.45 -4.52 -4.90
N ARG A 51 -10.45 -5.40 -5.12
CA ARG A 51 -10.33 -6.85 -4.88
C ARG A 51 -9.38 -7.53 -5.87
N LYS A 52 -9.28 -7.08 -7.12
CA LYS A 52 -8.28 -7.60 -8.07
C LYS A 52 -6.86 -7.28 -7.61
N ILE A 53 -6.60 -6.05 -7.17
CA ILE A 53 -5.30 -5.66 -6.59
C ILE A 53 -5.01 -6.47 -5.33
N GLU A 54 -5.98 -6.56 -4.42
CA GLU A 54 -5.87 -7.36 -3.21
C GLU A 54 -5.47 -8.82 -3.49
N ASN A 55 -6.09 -9.44 -4.50
CA ASN A 55 -5.80 -10.81 -4.88
C ASN A 55 -4.39 -10.97 -5.45
N ILE A 56 -3.93 -10.05 -6.32
CA ILE A 56 -2.54 -10.07 -6.83
C ILE A 56 -1.56 -9.98 -5.65
N VAL A 57 -1.80 -9.06 -4.72
CA VAL A 57 -0.97 -8.89 -3.52
C VAL A 57 -0.96 -10.20 -2.70
N ARG A 58 -2.12 -10.79 -2.43
CA ARG A 58 -2.25 -12.04 -1.66
C ARG A 58 -1.53 -13.21 -2.32
N GLU A 59 -1.69 -13.37 -3.63
CA GLU A 59 -1.04 -14.43 -4.39
C GLU A 59 0.49 -14.34 -4.29
N GLU A 60 1.08 -13.17 -4.54
CA GLU A 60 2.54 -13.01 -4.48
C GLU A 60 3.09 -13.14 -3.05
N MET A 61 2.36 -12.66 -2.03
CA MET A 61 2.76 -12.86 -0.63
C MET A 61 2.75 -14.34 -0.24
N ASN A 62 1.74 -15.08 -0.67
CA ASN A 62 1.64 -16.53 -0.44
C ASN A 62 2.74 -17.30 -1.19
N ASP A 63 3.02 -16.94 -2.44
CA ASP A 63 4.07 -17.53 -3.25
C ASP A 63 5.47 -17.26 -2.67
N ALA A 64 5.65 -16.14 -1.97
CA ALA A 64 6.85 -15.82 -1.19
C ALA A 64 6.93 -16.57 0.16
N GLY A 65 5.92 -17.37 0.51
CA GLY A 65 5.88 -18.14 1.75
C GLY A 65 5.40 -17.36 2.98
N ALA A 66 4.90 -16.13 2.82
CA ALA A 66 4.25 -15.40 3.91
C ALA A 66 2.86 -15.98 4.19
N GLN A 67 2.43 -15.95 5.45
CA GLN A 67 1.17 -16.55 5.89
C GLN A 67 0.17 -15.47 6.28
N GLU A 68 -1.05 -15.53 5.72
CA GLU A 68 -2.09 -14.54 5.97
C GLU A 68 -2.74 -14.77 7.35
N VAL A 69 -2.82 -13.71 8.14
CA VAL A 69 -3.56 -13.58 9.40
C VAL A 69 -4.48 -12.37 9.32
N LEU A 70 -5.40 -12.22 10.27
CA LEU A 70 -6.25 -11.03 10.37
C LEU A 70 -6.25 -10.52 11.81
N MET A 71 -5.50 -9.44 12.05
CA MET A 71 -5.40 -8.80 13.36
C MET A 71 -6.52 -7.78 13.56
N PRO A 72 -6.93 -7.54 14.82
CA PRO A 72 -8.01 -6.60 15.12
C PRO A 72 -7.67 -5.15 14.75
N MET A 73 -8.69 -4.39 14.36
CA MET A 73 -8.60 -2.94 14.17
C MET A 73 -8.42 -2.19 15.49
N VAL A 74 -9.15 -2.62 16.52
CA VAL A 74 -9.10 -1.99 17.86
C VAL A 74 -7.96 -2.61 18.63
N GLN A 75 -7.00 -1.79 19.06
CA GLN A 75 -5.78 -2.24 19.73
C GLN A 75 -5.68 -1.62 21.13
N PRO A 76 -5.31 -2.40 22.16
CA PRO A 76 -5.23 -1.90 23.53
C PRO A 76 -4.05 -0.96 23.71
N LYS A 77 -4.25 0.10 24.51
CA LYS A 77 -3.20 1.07 24.86
C LYS A 77 -1.95 0.42 25.44
N ASP A 78 -2.11 -0.60 26.29
CA ASP A 78 -1.01 -1.25 27.02
C ASP A 78 0.11 -1.71 26.07
N LEU A 79 -0.23 -2.33 24.92
CA LEU A 79 0.77 -2.77 23.95
C LEU A 79 1.57 -1.60 23.34
N TRP A 80 0.91 -0.46 23.10
CA TRP A 80 1.53 0.75 22.56
C TRP A 80 2.35 1.52 23.62
N GLU A 81 2.08 1.30 24.90
CA GLU A 81 2.91 1.82 25.99
C GLU A 81 4.21 1.03 26.12
N GLU A 82 4.19 -0.30 25.89
CA GLU A 82 5.41 -1.13 25.89
C GLU A 82 6.48 -0.62 24.90
N THR A 83 6.06 -0.11 23.75
CA THR A 83 6.95 0.44 22.70
C THR A 83 7.11 1.95 22.78
N GLU A 84 6.50 2.59 23.78
CA GLU A 84 6.41 4.05 23.95
C GLU A 84 5.73 4.80 22.79
N ARG A 85 5.18 4.08 21.80
CA ARG A 85 4.58 4.68 20.60
C ARG A 85 3.22 5.29 20.86
N TRP A 86 2.53 4.92 21.94
CA TRP A 86 1.25 5.54 22.32
C TRP A 86 1.34 7.07 22.37
N LYS A 87 2.43 7.63 22.91
CA LYS A 87 2.62 9.08 22.98
C LYS A 87 3.35 9.63 21.74
N LYS A 88 4.37 8.90 21.23
CA LYS A 88 5.20 9.34 20.10
C LYS A 88 4.41 9.52 18.80
N MET A 89 3.36 8.73 18.57
CA MET A 89 2.50 8.86 17.38
C MET A 89 1.67 10.15 17.32
N GLY A 90 1.60 10.91 18.42
CA GLY A 90 0.96 12.23 18.43
C GLY A 90 -0.53 12.19 18.02
N PRO A 91 -1.02 13.20 17.28
CA PRO A 91 -2.44 13.35 16.95
C PRO A 91 -2.93 12.41 15.84
N GLU A 92 -2.04 11.83 15.03
CA GLU A 92 -2.45 10.92 13.95
C GLU A 92 -2.98 9.58 14.49
N LEU A 93 -2.64 9.21 15.72
CA LEU A 93 -3.18 8.04 16.40
C LEU A 93 -4.58 8.35 16.95
N LEU A 94 -5.62 7.83 16.30
CA LEU A 94 -6.99 7.96 16.79
C LEU A 94 -7.18 7.08 18.03
N ARG A 95 -7.37 7.74 19.17
CA ARG A 95 -7.59 7.10 20.47
C ARG A 95 -9.08 7.09 20.82
N ILE A 96 -9.54 5.98 21.37
CA ILE A 96 -10.93 5.78 21.78
C ILE A 96 -10.96 5.20 23.19
N LYS A 97 -12.09 5.41 23.88
CA LYS A 97 -12.39 4.75 25.15
C LYS A 97 -13.64 3.90 25.01
N ASP A 98 -13.63 2.73 25.63
CA ASP A 98 -14.84 1.92 25.73
C ASP A 98 -15.75 2.40 26.88
N ARG A 99 -16.91 1.75 27.03
CA ARG A 99 -17.89 2.05 28.09
C ARG A 99 -17.39 1.81 29.53
N HIS A 100 -16.20 1.23 29.69
CA HIS A 100 -15.55 0.96 30.97
C HIS A 100 -14.29 1.84 31.15
N GLU A 101 -14.15 2.90 30.34
CA GLU A 101 -13.01 3.83 30.36
C GLU A 101 -11.66 3.18 30.04
N ARG A 102 -11.64 1.99 29.41
CA ARG A 102 -10.41 1.38 28.90
C ARG A 102 -10.00 2.07 27.61
N GLU A 103 -8.70 2.35 27.47
CA GLU A 103 -8.14 3.09 26.36
C GLU A 103 -7.67 2.15 25.23
N PHE A 104 -8.02 2.51 24.00
CA PHE A 104 -7.65 1.79 22.78
C PHE A 104 -7.29 2.79 21.68
N CYS A 105 -6.70 2.31 20.60
CA CYS A 105 -6.61 3.04 19.34
C CYS A 105 -7.26 2.25 18.20
N LEU A 106 -7.59 2.96 17.12
CA LEU A 106 -7.76 2.32 15.81
C LEU A 106 -6.38 2.18 15.17
N GLY A 107 -5.97 0.95 14.86
CA GLY A 107 -4.62 0.62 14.42
C GLY A 107 -4.22 1.37 13.13
N PRO A 108 -3.21 2.27 13.19
CA PRO A 108 -2.59 2.84 12.00
C PRO A 108 -1.58 1.89 11.34
N THR A 109 -1.15 0.87 12.10
CA THR A 109 -0.23 -0.24 11.80
C THR A 109 -0.32 -1.26 12.97
N HIS A 110 0.45 -2.35 12.93
CA HIS A 110 0.29 -3.51 13.80
C HIS A 110 1.59 -4.10 14.37
N GLU A 111 2.72 -3.37 14.40
CA GLU A 111 4.00 -3.90 14.93
C GLU A 111 3.88 -4.44 16.37
N GLU A 112 3.14 -3.76 17.25
CA GLU A 112 2.91 -4.18 18.63
C GLU A 112 2.07 -5.45 18.71
N VAL A 113 0.96 -5.49 17.96
CA VAL A 113 -0.01 -6.61 17.99
C VAL A 113 0.62 -7.89 17.47
N ILE A 114 1.38 -7.80 16.37
CA ILE A 114 2.04 -8.97 15.80
C ILE A 114 3.19 -9.45 16.70
N THR A 115 3.93 -8.52 17.35
CA THR A 115 4.98 -8.88 18.29
C THR A 115 4.40 -9.58 19.53
N ASP A 116 3.24 -9.13 20.02
CA ASP A 116 2.51 -9.80 21.10
C ASP A 116 2.05 -11.22 20.70
N LEU A 117 1.57 -11.40 19.46
CA LEU A 117 1.24 -12.72 18.93
C LEU A 117 2.48 -13.63 18.92
N ILE A 118 3.60 -13.14 18.38
CA ILE A 118 4.82 -13.95 18.26
C ILE A 118 5.40 -14.32 19.62
N ARG A 119 5.51 -13.38 20.57
CA ARG A 119 6.10 -13.65 21.89
C ARG A 119 5.32 -14.72 22.67
N ASN A 120 4.02 -14.85 22.41
CA ASN A 120 3.16 -15.82 23.08
C ASN A 120 3.18 -17.21 22.43
N ASN A 121 3.47 -17.30 21.12
CA ASN A 121 3.28 -18.52 20.36
C ASN A 121 4.58 -19.17 19.86
N ILE A 122 5.64 -18.40 19.61
CA ILE A 122 6.91 -18.91 19.08
C ILE A 122 7.93 -19.01 20.21
N LYS A 123 8.57 -20.18 20.37
CA LYS A 123 9.49 -20.44 21.49
C LYS A 123 10.85 -20.99 21.05
N SER A 124 10.97 -21.48 19.82
CA SER A 124 12.20 -22.08 19.31
C SER A 124 12.66 -21.45 18.00
N TYR A 125 13.99 -21.32 17.83
CA TYR A 125 14.59 -20.92 16.57
C TYR A 125 14.20 -21.81 15.37
N LYS A 126 13.73 -23.05 15.61
CA LYS A 126 13.30 -23.99 14.57
C LYS A 126 12.02 -23.57 13.84
N GLU A 127 11.29 -22.62 14.41
CA GLU A 127 10.06 -22.07 13.85
C GLU A 127 10.34 -20.83 12.97
N LEU A 128 11.62 -20.48 12.78
CA LEU A 128 12.08 -19.31 12.03
C LEU A 128 12.85 -19.73 10.76
N PRO A 129 12.88 -18.91 9.70
CA PRO A 129 12.21 -17.61 9.59
C PRO A 129 10.69 -17.74 9.46
N LEU A 130 9.97 -16.74 9.95
CA LEU A 130 8.51 -16.67 9.88
C LEU A 130 8.09 -15.31 9.31
N ASN A 131 7.18 -15.29 8.35
CA ASN A 131 6.61 -14.05 7.84
C ASN A 131 5.07 -14.12 7.88
N LEU A 132 4.46 -13.23 8.65
CA LEU A 132 3.01 -13.13 8.79
C LEU A 132 2.53 -11.83 8.18
N TYR A 133 1.42 -11.86 7.45
CA TYR A 133 0.85 -10.65 6.85
C TYR A 133 -0.67 -10.60 6.98
N GLN A 134 -1.24 -9.41 6.77
CA GLN A 134 -2.68 -9.24 6.66
C GLN A 134 -3.01 -8.23 5.57
N ILE A 135 -4.25 -8.26 5.08
CA ILE A 135 -4.82 -7.16 4.30
C ILE A 135 -6.02 -6.60 5.06
N GLN A 136 -5.84 -5.45 5.70
CA GLN A 136 -6.78 -4.95 6.69
C GLN A 136 -6.83 -3.42 6.69
N THR A 137 -8.02 -2.87 6.94
CA THR A 137 -8.28 -1.42 6.97
C THR A 137 -7.53 -0.76 8.12
N LYS A 138 -6.79 0.31 7.85
CA LYS A 138 -6.08 1.11 8.85
C LYS A 138 -6.76 2.46 9.04
N PHE A 139 -6.46 3.12 10.16
CA PHE A 139 -6.88 4.49 10.41
C PHE A 139 -5.71 5.36 10.83
N ARG A 140 -5.50 6.49 10.13
CA ARG A 140 -4.59 7.57 10.54
C ARG A 140 -5.38 8.88 10.49
N ASP A 141 -5.40 9.65 11.57
CA ASP A 141 -6.11 10.94 11.61
C ASP A 141 -5.27 12.04 10.94
N GLU A 142 -5.07 11.87 9.64
CA GLU A 142 -4.33 12.80 8.78
C GLU A 142 -4.90 14.21 8.91
N ILE A 143 -4.02 15.17 9.19
CA ILE A 143 -4.35 16.56 9.48
C ILE A 143 -5.03 17.21 8.27
N ARG A 144 -4.57 16.87 7.05
CA ARG A 144 -5.13 17.38 5.79
C ARG A 144 -5.35 16.24 4.78
N PRO A 145 -6.44 15.48 4.90
CA PRO A 145 -6.76 14.42 3.94
C PRO A 145 -7.03 15.03 2.57
N ARG A 146 -6.35 14.53 1.54
CA ARG A 146 -6.38 15.08 0.18
C ARG A 146 -6.22 13.96 -0.86
N TYR A 147 -6.42 14.31 -2.13
CA TYR A 147 -6.15 13.41 -3.26
C TYR A 147 -6.95 12.10 -3.23
N GLY A 148 -8.20 12.15 -2.76
CA GLY A 148 -9.08 10.98 -2.77
C GLY A 148 -8.59 9.88 -1.84
N VAL A 149 -8.44 8.67 -2.39
CA VAL A 149 -7.98 7.48 -1.66
C VAL A 149 -6.45 7.41 -1.51
N MET A 150 -5.69 8.32 -2.13
CA MET A 150 -4.22 8.33 -1.99
C MET A 150 -3.77 8.78 -0.61
N ARG A 151 -4.43 9.81 -0.06
CA ARG A 151 -4.16 10.36 1.27
C ARG A 151 -5.46 10.56 2.06
N GLY A 152 -6.09 9.43 2.36
CA GLY A 152 -7.26 9.35 3.22
C GLY A 152 -6.91 9.14 4.70
N ARG A 153 -7.94 9.06 5.54
CA ARG A 153 -7.83 8.69 6.96
C ARG A 153 -8.08 7.21 7.19
N GLU A 154 -9.07 6.66 6.48
CA GLU A 154 -9.37 5.23 6.45
C GLU A 154 -8.92 4.66 5.11
N PHE A 155 -8.05 3.65 5.14
CA PHE A 155 -7.44 3.08 3.93
C PHE A 155 -7.12 1.60 4.09
N LEU A 156 -7.06 0.87 2.97
CA LEU A 156 -6.73 -0.55 2.97
C LEU A 156 -5.23 -0.73 2.77
N MET A 157 -4.61 -1.48 3.67
CA MET A 157 -3.17 -1.75 3.64
C MET A 157 -2.94 -3.25 3.73
N LYS A 158 -1.95 -3.72 2.98
CA LYS A 158 -1.27 -4.97 3.27
C LYS A 158 -0.06 -4.65 4.13
N ASP A 159 0.04 -5.24 5.30
CA ASP A 159 1.16 -5.11 6.23
C ASP A 159 1.66 -6.52 6.58
N SER A 160 2.97 -6.71 6.52
CA SER A 160 3.66 -7.99 6.69
C SER A 160 4.84 -7.81 7.62
N TYR A 161 5.15 -8.85 8.39
CA TYR A 161 6.14 -8.82 9.46
C TYR A 161 6.95 -10.12 9.48
N SER A 162 8.25 -10.01 9.19
CA SER A 162 9.18 -11.14 9.33
C SER A 162 9.75 -11.20 10.73
N PHE A 163 10.05 -12.41 11.18
CA PHE A 163 10.76 -12.70 12.41
C PHE A 163 11.90 -13.68 12.10
N ASP A 164 13.11 -13.27 12.46
CA ASP A 164 14.35 -13.90 12.04
C ASP A 164 15.30 -14.07 13.23
N ILE A 165 16.16 -15.10 13.23
CA ILE A 165 17.03 -15.38 14.39
C ILE A 165 18.26 -14.45 14.45
N ASN A 166 18.66 -13.90 13.30
CA ASN A 166 19.85 -13.06 13.17
C ASN A 166 19.70 -12.06 12.02
N GLN A 167 20.60 -11.08 11.97
CA GLN A 167 20.63 -10.02 10.95
C GLN A 167 20.76 -10.55 9.51
N GLY A 168 21.48 -11.67 9.31
CA GLY A 168 21.65 -12.28 8.00
C GLY A 168 20.32 -12.79 7.43
N GLN A 169 19.55 -13.52 8.26
CA GLN A 169 18.20 -13.97 7.88
C GLN A 169 17.22 -12.81 7.71
N LEU A 170 17.29 -11.77 8.55
CA LEU A 170 16.49 -10.56 8.34
C LEU A 170 16.76 -9.93 6.96
N ASN A 171 18.03 -9.91 6.53
CA ASN A 171 18.39 -9.42 5.22
C ASN A 171 17.86 -10.31 4.08
N GLU A 172 17.86 -11.63 4.25
CA GLU A 172 17.23 -12.57 3.31
C GLU A 172 15.71 -12.32 3.19
N SER A 173 15.01 -12.22 4.33
CA SER A 173 13.58 -11.89 4.40
C SER A 173 13.26 -10.54 3.76
N TYR A 174 14.10 -9.53 3.99
CA TYR A 174 13.98 -8.21 3.39
C TYR A 174 14.13 -8.24 1.86
N LEU A 175 15.17 -8.89 1.34
CA LEU A 175 15.40 -9.01 -0.11
C LEU A 175 14.30 -9.83 -0.79
N LEU A 176 13.78 -10.87 -0.13
CA LEU A 176 12.63 -11.62 -0.61
C LEU A 176 11.39 -10.74 -0.75
N MET A 177 11.11 -9.89 0.25
CA MET A 177 9.98 -8.96 0.19
C MET A 177 10.18 -7.87 -0.87
N LYS A 178 11.41 -7.39 -1.07
CA LYS A 178 11.75 -6.47 -2.16
C LYS A 178 11.38 -7.06 -3.53
N GLU A 179 11.80 -8.29 -3.80
CA GLU A 179 11.48 -8.96 -5.07
C GLU A 179 9.98 -9.29 -5.20
N THR A 180 9.33 -9.65 -4.09
CA THR A 180 7.88 -9.89 -4.05
C THR A 180 7.11 -8.63 -4.42
N TYR A 181 7.52 -7.46 -3.91
CA TYR A 181 6.87 -6.18 -4.22
C TYR A 181 7.05 -5.78 -5.67
N LYS A 182 8.24 -6.01 -6.25
CA LYS A 182 8.48 -5.78 -7.68
C LYS A 182 7.46 -6.57 -8.52
N LYS A 183 7.33 -7.88 -8.26
CA LYS A 183 6.36 -8.75 -8.94
C LYS A 183 4.92 -8.26 -8.79
N ILE A 184 4.51 -7.84 -7.59
CA ILE A 184 3.16 -7.31 -7.35
C ILE A 184 2.89 -6.10 -8.25
N ILE A 185 3.80 -5.12 -8.25
CA ILE A 185 3.61 -3.87 -9.00
C ILE A 185 3.67 -4.13 -10.51
N ASP A 186 4.58 -5.00 -10.96
CA ASP A 186 4.69 -5.44 -12.35
C ASP A 186 3.41 -6.15 -12.82
N ARG A 187 2.85 -7.06 -12.01
CA ARG A 187 1.59 -7.78 -12.32
C ARG A 187 0.38 -6.85 -12.38
N ILE A 188 0.37 -5.77 -11.60
CA ILE A 188 -0.66 -4.72 -11.71
C ILE A 188 -0.48 -3.94 -13.03
N GLY A 189 0.73 -3.91 -13.59
CA GLY A 189 1.06 -3.22 -14.83
C GLY A 189 1.48 -1.77 -14.62
N LEU A 190 2.18 -1.48 -13.51
CA LEU A 190 2.64 -0.12 -13.19
C LEU A 190 4.15 0.01 -13.33
N ARG A 191 4.58 1.16 -13.85
CA ARG A 191 5.99 1.56 -13.84
C ARG A 191 6.34 2.22 -12.52
N PHE A 192 7.37 1.72 -11.85
CA PHE A 192 7.82 2.20 -10.55
C PHE A 192 9.34 2.33 -10.47
N LYS A 193 9.82 2.99 -9.41
CA LYS A 193 11.22 3.04 -9.00
C LYS A 193 11.33 2.71 -7.51
N ILE A 194 12.43 2.07 -7.13
CA ILE A 194 12.74 1.76 -5.73
C ILE A 194 13.72 2.81 -5.23
N VAL A 195 13.37 3.46 -4.14
CA VAL A 195 14.01 4.66 -3.65
C VAL A 195 14.52 4.38 -2.25
N LYS A 196 15.80 4.66 -1.96
CA LYS A 196 16.28 4.61 -0.56
C LYS A 196 15.56 5.69 0.26
N ALA A 197 15.10 5.32 1.44
CA ALA A 197 14.28 6.18 2.30
C ALA A 197 14.85 6.31 3.72
N ASP A 198 14.24 7.20 4.51
CA ASP A 198 14.47 7.30 5.95
C ASP A 198 13.57 6.30 6.70
N SER A 199 14.03 5.82 7.85
CA SER A 199 13.30 4.85 8.69
C SER A 199 12.20 5.51 9.54
N GLY A 200 12.23 6.84 9.69
CA GLY A 200 11.20 7.64 10.38
C GLY A 200 10.86 7.15 11.79
N ALA A 201 9.59 7.29 12.18
CA ALA A 201 9.09 6.91 13.51
C ALA A 201 8.91 5.38 13.72
N ILE A 202 9.04 4.60 12.65
CA ILE A 202 8.95 3.14 12.68
C ILE A 202 10.25 2.53 13.24
N GLY A 203 11.39 3.20 13.04
CA GLY A 203 12.73 2.78 13.48
C GLY A 203 13.41 1.82 12.50
N GLY A 204 14.73 1.64 12.65
CA GLY A 204 15.54 0.74 11.81
C GLY A 204 16.68 1.43 11.06
N ASP A 205 17.56 0.63 10.45
CA ASP A 205 18.81 1.12 9.81
C ASP A 205 18.75 1.10 8.28
N THR A 206 17.74 0.47 7.67
CA THR A 206 17.61 0.33 6.22
C THR A 206 16.15 0.28 5.83
N SER A 207 15.75 1.19 4.93
CA SER A 207 14.42 1.22 4.33
C SER A 207 14.45 1.60 2.85
N GLU A 208 13.48 1.07 2.10
CA GLU A 208 13.26 1.37 0.68
C GLU A 208 11.77 1.57 0.40
N GLU A 209 11.48 2.61 -0.38
CA GLU A 209 10.15 2.98 -0.84
C GLU A 209 9.95 2.60 -2.30
N PHE A 210 8.73 2.19 -2.64
CA PHE A 210 8.32 1.84 -3.99
C PHE A 210 7.43 2.95 -4.52
N HIS A 211 7.91 3.68 -5.52
CA HIS A 211 7.26 4.85 -6.08
C HIS A 211 6.72 4.59 -7.47
N VAL A 212 5.41 4.68 -7.66
CA VAL A 212 4.81 4.72 -9.00
C VAL A 212 5.04 6.10 -9.59
N LEU A 213 5.62 6.17 -10.78
CA LEU A 213 5.94 7.44 -11.44
C LEU A 213 4.64 8.11 -11.93
N ALA A 214 4.37 9.32 -11.42
CA ALA A 214 3.20 10.12 -11.77
C ALA A 214 3.46 11.61 -11.52
N GLU A 215 2.95 12.49 -12.40
CA GLU A 215 3.16 13.94 -12.30
C GLU A 215 2.55 14.56 -11.02
N ASN A 216 1.53 13.93 -10.45
CA ASN A 216 0.89 14.36 -9.20
C ASN A 216 1.36 13.59 -7.97
N GLY A 217 2.52 12.92 -8.05
CA GLY A 217 3.16 12.31 -6.90
C GLY A 217 3.43 13.33 -5.78
N GLU A 218 3.24 12.91 -4.52
CA GLU A 218 3.54 13.75 -3.36
C GLU A 218 5.05 13.88 -3.15
N ASP A 219 5.80 12.85 -3.51
CA ASP A 219 7.23 12.76 -3.27
C ASP A 219 8.01 13.16 -4.51
N THR A 220 9.08 13.91 -4.29
CA THR A 220 10.03 14.29 -5.33
C THR A 220 11.23 13.37 -5.25
N ILE A 221 11.54 12.71 -6.36
CA ILE A 221 12.57 11.68 -6.45
C ILE A 221 13.57 12.02 -7.54
N ALA A 222 14.84 11.81 -7.25
CA ALA A 222 15.92 11.90 -8.22
C ALA A 222 16.13 10.50 -8.81
N VAL A 223 15.93 10.34 -10.12
CA VAL A 223 16.08 9.06 -10.83
C VAL A 223 17.17 9.16 -11.88
N SER A 224 17.93 8.09 -12.10
CA SER A 224 18.79 8.00 -13.29
C SER A 224 17.94 7.81 -14.54
N ASN A 225 18.36 8.43 -15.64
CA ASN A 225 17.79 8.19 -16.97
C ASN A 225 18.31 6.91 -17.65
N SER A 226 19.35 6.29 -17.12
CA SER A 226 20.06 5.17 -17.76
C SER A 226 20.14 3.90 -16.89
N SER A 227 19.82 3.99 -15.60
CA SER A 227 19.90 2.88 -14.64
C SER A 227 18.68 2.81 -13.72
N ASP A 228 18.70 1.85 -12.77
CA ASP A 228 17.70 1.71 -11.73
C ASP A 228 17.90 2.59 -10.51
N PHE A 229 18.92 3.46 -10.53
CA PHE A 229 19.17 4.38 -9.44
C PHE A 229 17.98 5.33 -9.24
N ALA A 230 17.48 5.36 -8.00
CA ALA A 230 16.54 6.35 -7.53
C ALA A 230 16.73 6.62 -6.04
N ILE A 231 16.57 7.87 -5.63
CA ILE A 231 16.71 8.29 -4.24
C ILE A 231 15.79 9.47 -3.94
N ASN A 232 15.30 9.56 -2.71
CA ASN A 232 14.48 10.68 -2.28
C ASN A 232 15.35 11.94 -2.33
N THR A 233 14.83 13.02 -2.92
CA THR A 233 15.61 14.26 -3.05
C THR A 233 16.05 14.82 -1.70
N GLU A 234 15.30 14.58 -0.63
CA GLU A 234 15.66 14.99 0.74
C GLU A 234 16.97 14.36 1.23
N LEU A 235 17.35 13.20 0.70
CA LEU A 235 18.61 12.51 1.05
C LEU A 235 19.80 12.93 0.18
N LEU A 236 19.56 13.60 -0.95
CA LEU A 236 20.61 14.09 -1.86
C LEU A 236 20.96 15.55 -1.64
N LEU A 237 19.99 16.37 -1.21
CA LEU A 237 20.22 17.80 -1.05
C LEU A 237 21.12 18.04 0.16
N GLY A 238 22.25 18.72 -0.08
CA GLY A 238 23.06 19.30 0.99
C GLY A 238 22.39 20.55 1.60
N ASP A 239 22.86 20.98 2.77
CA ASP A 239 22.37 22.21 3.42
C ASP A 239 22.48 23.42 2.47
N GLY A 240 21.33 23.93 2.03
CA GLY A 240 21.22 25.10 1.15
C GLY A 240 21.27 24.81 -0.36
N GLU A 241 21.23 23.54 -0.79
CA GLU A 241 21.05 23.20 -2.21
C GLU A 241 19.56 23.20 -2.62
N ASP A 242 19.28 23.71 -3.82
CA ASP A 242 17.94 23.68 -4.43
C ASP A 242 17.72 22.40 -5.26
N LEU A 243 16.48 21.93 -5.33
CA LEU A 243 16.04 20.78 -6.13
C LEU A 243 16.48 20.85 -7.60
N GLU A 244 16.40 22.05 -8.20
CA GLU A 244 16.80 22.26 -9.60
C GLU A 244 18.30 22.00 -9.82
N SER A 245 19.12 22.14 -8.78
CA SER A 245 20.55 21.88 -8.88
C SER A 245 20.88 20.41 -9.13
N LEU A 246 19.97 19.50 -8.80
CA LEU A 246 20.15 18.06 -9.02
C LEU A 246 19.89 17.65 -10.47
N GLN A 247 19.06 18.39 -11.19
CA GLN A 247 18.66 18.06 -12.56
C GLN A 247 19.88 18.05 -13.50
N GLY A 248 20.10 16.94 -14.19
CA GLY A 248 21.19 16.79 -15.15
C GLY A 248 22.57 16.54 -14.54
N LYS A 249 22.72 16.50 -13.21
CA LYS A 249 23.97 16.06 -12.57
C LYS A 249 24.24 14.58 -12.90
N PRO A 250 25.52 14.14 -12.92
CA PRO A 250 25.85 12.72 -13.04
C PRO A 250 25.14 11.90 -11.96
N SER A 251 24.58 10.75 -12.35
CA SER A 251 23.98 9.84 -11.39
C SER A 251 25.04 9.32 -10.41
N PRO A 252 24.76 9.24 -9.09
CA PRO A 252 25.72 8.77 -8.08
C PRO A 252 26.22 7.34 -8.28
N ASP A 253 25.51 6.51 -9.03
CA ASP A 253 25.95 5.17 -9.43
C ASP A 253 26.90 5.15 -10.64
N GLY A 254 27.17 6.32 -11.23
CA GLY A 254 28.04 6.50 -12.40
C GLY A 254 27.36 6.24 -13.74
N GLU A 255 26.06 5.91 -13.76
CA GLU A 255 25.33 5.55 -14.98
C GLU A 255 24.27 6.61 -15.33
N GLY A 256 24.56 7.44 -16.33
CA GLY A 256 23.63 8.44 -16.83
C GLY A 256 23.59 9.74 -16.00
N ILE A 257 22.45 10.43 -16.09
CA ILE A 257 22.21 11.70 -15.38
C ILE A 257 20.92 11.63 -14.57
N ILE A 258 20.84 12.49 -13.55
CA ILE A 258 19.66 12.63 -12.70
C ILE A 258 18.54 13.39 -13.43
N GLU A 259 17.34 12.82 -13.38
CA GLU A 259 16.07 13.46 -13.70
C GLU A 259 15.23 13.56 -12.43
N ILE A 260 14.66 14.73 -12.17
CA ILE A 260 13.71 14.94 -11.09
C ILE A 260 12.32 14.52 -11.56
N LYS A 261 11.72 13.57 -10.85
CA LYS A 261 10.38 13.07 -11.11
C LYS A 261 9.55 13.14 -9.84
N LYS A 262 8.24 13.00 -10.02
CA LYS A 262 7.30 12.83 -8.93
C LYS A 262 6.86 11.38 -8.83
N GLY A 263 6.75 10.91 -7.59
CA GLY A 263 6.42 9.54 -7.23
C GLY A 263 5.23 9.49 -6.28
N ILE A 264 4.42 8.44 -6.43
CA ILE A 264 3.42 8.06 -5.45
C ILE A 264 3.99 6.85 -4.71
N GLU A 265 4.34 7.01 -3.43
CA GLU A 265 4.75 5.90 -2.57
C GLU A 265 3.60 4.89 -2.46
N VAL A 266 3.74 3.70 -3.05
CA VAL A 266 2.73 2.64 -3.00
C VAL A 266 3.10 1.50 -2.05
N GLY A 267 4.36 1.43 -1.62
CA GLY A 267 4.83 0.48 -0.65
C GLY A 267 6.16 0.87 -0.03
N HIS A 268 6.45 0.30 1.12
CA HIS A 268 7.66 0.58 1.91
C HIS A 268 8.09 -0.69 2.63
N ILE A 269 9.39 -0.98 2.61
CA ILE A 269 10.00 -2.10 3.33
C ILE A 269 11.06 -1.60 4.32
N PHE A 270 11.10 -2.18 5.52
CA PHE A 270 11.98 -1.77 6.60
C PHE A 270 12.68 -2.97 7.25
N GLN A 271 13.96 -2.80 7.60
CA GLN A 271 14.66 -3.64 8.58
C GLN A 271 14.56 -3.00 9.96
N LEU A 272 13.61 -3.45 10.78
CA LEU A 272 13.37 -2.89 12.13
C LEU A 272 14.40 -3.35 13.16
N GLY A 273 15.15 -4.41 12.85
CA GLY A 273 16.10 -5.00 13.79
C GLY A 273 15.35 -5.53 15.01
N ARG A 274 15.70 -5.02 16.20
CA ARG A 274 15.15 -5.53 17.48
C ARG A 274 14.30 -4.52 18.24
N VAL A 275 13.91 -3.42 17.61
CA VAL A 275 13.25 -2.28 18.27
C VAL A 275 12.01 -2.73 19.05
N TYR A 276 11.12 -3.50 18.42
CA TYR A 276 9.87 -3.98 19.03
C TYR A 276 10.09 -5.20 19.91
N THR A 277 10.92 -6.14 19.44
CA THR A 277 11.13 -7.42 20.11
C THR A 277 11.87 -7.26 21.44
N GLN A 278 12.79 -6.29 21.56
CA GLN A 278 13.42 -5.94 22.85
C GLN A 278 12.44 -5.27 23.80
N ALA A 279 11.67 -4.28 23.32
CA ALA A 279 10.71 -3.55 24.14
C ALA A 279 9.64 -4.49 24.73
N MET A 280 9.16 -5.44 23.91
CA MET A 280 8.08 -6.37 24.27
C MET A 280 8.58 -7.76 24.72
N ARG A 281 9.91 -7.95 24.84
CA ARG A 281 10.57 -9.20 25.24
C ARG A 281 10.17 -10.43 24.40
N ALA A 282 10.07 -10.26 23.08
CA ALA A 282 9.84 -11.33 22.13
C ALA A 282 11.14 -12.07 21.82
N ASN A 283 11.41 -13.14 22.57
CA ASN A 283 12.61 -13.97 22.43
C ASN A 283 12.30 -15.44 22.20
N VAL A 284 13.30 -16.16 21.67
CA VAL A 284 13.30 -17.62 21.51
C VAL A 284 14.60 -18.20 22.06
N LEU A 285 14.60 -19.50 22.32
CA LEU A 285 15.85 -20.23 22.58
C LEU A 285 16.60 -20.47 21.28
N ASP A 286 17.88 -20.12 21.25
CA ASP A 286 18.79 -20.42 20.13
C ASP A 286 19.31 -21.88 20.18
N HIS A 287 20.23 -22.21 19.27
CA HIS A 287 20.83 -23.54 19.17
C HIS A 287 21.68 -23.94 20.39
N GLU A 288 22.11 -22.99 21.21
CA GLU A 288 22.83 -23.21 22.47
C GLU A 288 21.87 -23.23 23.68
N GLY A 289 20.57 -23.02 23.47
CA GLY A 289 19.56 -22.93 24.52
C GLY A 289 19.55 -21.58 25.25
N LYS A 290 20.14 -20.54 24.66
CA LYS A 290 20.14 -19.18 25.21
C LYS A 290 18.98 -18.38 24.63
N ALA A 291 18.32 -17.59 25.48
CA ALA A 291 17.28 -16.65 25.04
C ALA A 291 17.90 -15.53 24.19
N THR A 292 17.36 -15.32 22.99
CA THR A 292 17.75 -14.26 22.06
C THR A 292 16.54 -13.54 21.52
N ASP A 293 16.60 -12.21 21.49
CA ASP A 293 15.53 -11.39 20.90
C ASP A 293 15.54 -11.53 19.38
N LEU A 294 14.34 -11.67 18.82
CA LEU A 294 14.13 -11.86 17.39
C LEU A 294 14.45 -10.58 16.62
N PHE A 295 15.00 -10.74 15.42
CA PHE A 295 15.08 -9.67 14.43
C PHE A 295 13.74 -9.59 13.70
N MET A 296 13.33 -8.38 13.35
CA MET A 296 12.02 -8.10 12.75
C MET A 296 12.16 -7.21 11.52
N GLY A 297 11.42 -7.56 10.46
CA GLY A 297 11.19 -6.70 9.31
C GLY A 297 9.72 -6.29 9.25
N CYS A 298 9.42 -5.13 8.64
CA CYS A 298 8.03 -4.78 8.31
C CYS A 298 7.88 -4.26 6.88
N TYR A 299 6.77 -4.63 6.25
CA TYR A 299 6.56 -4.45 4.83
C TYR A 299 5.12 -4.00 4.55
N GLY A 300 4.93 -2.74 4.16
CA GLY A 300 3.62 -2.14 3.85
C GLY A 300 3.36 -1.95 2.35
N ILE A 301 2.12 -2.19 1.89
CA ILE A 301 1.60 -1.79 0.56
C ILE A 301 0.25 -1.10 0.77
N GLY A 302 0.09 0.10 0.23
CA GLY A 302 -1.17 0.83 0.20
C GLY A 302 -2.12 0.27 -0.86
N VAL A 303 -2.87 -0.79 -0.54
CA VAL A 303 -3.78 -1.47 -1.49
C VAL A 303 -4.83 -0.51 -2.08
N SER A 304 -5.44 0.34 -1.26
CA SER A 304 -6.36 1.37 -1.75
C SER A 304 -5.66 2.46 -2.56
N ARG A 305 -4.42 2.82 -2.19
CA ARG A 305 -3.61 3.83 -2.88
C ARG A 305 -3.19 3.34 -4.27
N LEU A 306 -2.90 2.05 -4.44
CA LEU A 306 -2.58 1.44 -5.74
C LEU A 306 -3.68 1.62 -6.78
N VAL A 307 -4.96 1.64 -6.38
CA VAL A 307 -6.07 1.91 -7.32
C VAL A 307 -5.93 3.30 -7.94
N ALA A 308 -5.66 4.31 -7.12
CA ALA A 308 -5.49 5.67 -7.60
C ALA A 308 -4.18 5.86 -8.37
N ALA A 309 -3.08 5.27 -7.90
CA ALA A 309 -1.80 5.29 -8.61
C ALA A 309 -1.90 4.67 -10.02
N ALA A 310 -2.69 3.60 -10.16
CA ALA A 310 -2.95 3.00 -11.47
C ALA A 310 -3.72 3.95 -12.40
N ILE A 311 -4.66 4.74 -11.88
CA ILE A 311 -5.39 5.72 -12.68
C ILE A 311 -4.48 6.91 -13.04
N GLU A 312 -3.67 7.42 -12.10
CA GLU A 312 -2.73 8.52 -12.37
C GLU A 312 -1.79 8.18 -13.53
N GLN A 313 -1.31 6.94 -13.62
CA GLN A 313 -0.44 6.50 -14.71
C GLN A 313 -1.18 6.12 -16.00
N ASN A 314 -2.45 5.71 -15.91
CA ASN A 314 -3.20 5.13 -17.03
C ASN A 314 -4.57 5.82 -17.21
N ASN A 315 -4.55 7.00 -17.83
CA ASN A 315 -5.75 7.74 -18.20
C ASN A 315 -5.51 8.56 -19.48
N ASP A 316 -6.60 9.00 -20.11
CA ASP A 316 -6.62 9.92 -21.25
C ASP A 316 -7.77 10.94 -21.12
N GLU A 317 -8.02 11.75 -22.16
CA GLU A 317 -9.12 12.71 -22.13
C GLU A 317 -10.52 12.08 -22.02
N LYS A 318 -10.66 10.77 -22.28
CA LYS A 318 -11.93 10.03 -22.25
C LYS A 318 -12.15 9.32 -20.91
N GLY A 319 -11.10 9.04 -20.17
CA GLY A 319 -11.19 8.55 -18.79
C GLY A 319 -10.09 7.56 -18.42
N ILE A 320 -10.47 6.56 -17.64
CA ILE A 320 -9.54 5.57 -17.07
C ILE A 320 -9.20 4.51 -18.13
N ILE A 321 -7.92 4.18 -18.26
CA ILE A 321 -7.42 3.06 -19.06
C ILE A 321 -6.88 2.01 -18.09
N TRP A 322 -7.65 0.96 -17.79
CA TRP A 322 -7.20 -0.04 -16.84
C TRP A 322 -6.12 -0.95 -17.44
N PRO A 323 -5.03 -1.24 -16.71
CA PRO A 323 -4.25 -2.44 -16.97
C PRO A 323 -5.16 -3.67 -16.89
N GLU A 324 -4.94 -4.63 -17.79
CA GLU A 324 -5.82 -5.80 -17.98
C GLU A 324 -6.03 -6.59 -16.68
N ALA A 325 -4.97 -6.79 -15.90
CA ALA A 325 -5.00 -7.54 -14.64
C ALA A 325 -5.99 -6.98 -13.61
N ILE A 326 -6.17 -5.65 -13.59
CA ILE A 326 -7.01 -4.96 -12.60
C ILE A 326 -8.28 -4.35 -13.17
N ALA A 327 -8.50 -4.47 -14.49
CA ALA A 327 -9.73 -4.03 -15.13
C ALA A 327 -10.94 -4.70 -14.47
N PRO A 328 -11.99 -3.95 -14.10
CA PRO A 328 -13.12 -4.54 -13.41
C PRO A 328 -13.82 -5.57 -14.31
N PHE A 329 -14.04 -5.24 -15.58
CA PHE A 329 -14.54 -6.16 -16.60
C PHE A 329 -13.58 -6.12 -17.79
N GLU A 330 -13.35 -7.27 -18.42
CA GLU A 330 -12.47 -7.39 -19.59
C GLU A 330 -13.14 -6.84 -20.87
N VAL A 331 -14.46 -7.05 -21.01
CA VAL A 331 -15.22 -6.65 -22.19
C VAL A 331 -16.52 -5.95 -21.79
N ASN A 332 -16.83 -4.84 -22.46
CA ASN A 332 -18.09 -4.12 -22.34
C ASN A 332 -18.93 -4.29 -23.62
N ILE A 333 -20.10 -4.92 -23.50
CA ILE A 333 -21.04 -5.09 -24.61
C ILE A 333 -22.06 -3.95 -24.58
N VAL A 334 -22.05 -3.11 -25.63
CA VAL A 334 -23.00 -2.00 -25.80
C VAL A 334 -23.92 -2.29 -26.98
N ALA A 335 -25.22 -2.47 -26.71
CA ALA A 335 -26.22 -2.77 -27.72
C ALA A 335 -27.07 -1.53 -28.06
N ILE A 336 -26.79 -0.89 -29.19
CA ILE A 336 -27.54 0.28 -29.66
C ILE A 336 -28.89 -0.19 -30.22
N GLY A 337 -29.99 0.22 -29.58
CA GLY A 337 -31.34 -0.20 -29.98
C GLY A 337 -31.78 -1.55 -29.41
N PHE A 338 -31.22 -1.99 -28.28
CA PHE A 338 -31.54 -3.28 -27.63
C PHE A 338 -33.05 -3.54 -27.48
N GLU A 339 -33.84 -2.53 -27.10
CA GLU A 339 -35.29 -2.68 -26.94
C GLU A 339 -36.08 -2.62 -28.26
N LYS A 340 -35.46 -2.12 -29.34
CA LYS A 340 -36.13 -1.82 -30.62
C LYS A 340 -35.89 -2.89 -31.68
N ASP A 341 -34.78 -3.61 -31.63
CA ASP A 341 -34.41 -4.62 -32.62
C ASP A 341 -34.10 -5.98 -31.94
N GLN A 342 -34.96 -6.96 -32.18
CA GLN A 342 -34.82 -8.31 -31.62
C GLN A 342 -33.55 -9.03 -32.09
N LYS A 343 -33.06 -8.75 -33.31
CA LYS A 343 -31.81 -9.34 -33.81
C LYS A 343 -30.61 -8.80 -33.03
N ILE A 344 -30.59 -7.49 -32.75
CA ILE A 344 -29.56 -6.85 -31.93
C ILE A 344 -29.61 -7.39 -30.49
N ALA A 345 -30.81 -7.44 -29.89
CA ALA A 345 -31.00 -7.95 -28.54
C ALA A 345 -30.50 -9.40 -28.38
N LYS A 346 -30.88 -10.26 -29.34
CA LYS A 346 -30.45 -11.66 -29.39
C LYS A 346 -28.93 -11.75 -29.58
N ALA A 347 -28.34 -11.04 -30.54
CA ALA A 347 -26.90 -11.07 -30.78
C ALA A 347 -26.08 -10.62 -29.55
N ALA A 348 -26.50 -9.54 -28.88
CA ALA A 348 -25.83 -9.05 -27.67
C ALA A 348 -25.96 -10.04 -26.49
N THR A 349 -27.13 -10.66 -26.33
CA THR A 349 -27.37 -11.66 -25.27
C THR A 349 -26.60 -12.96 -25.53
N ASP A 350 -26.58 -13.44 -26.77
CA ASP A 350 -25.82 -14.63 -27.18
C ASP A 350 -24.31 -14.39 -26.97
N LEU A 351 -23.81 -13.20 -27.34
CA LEU A 351 -22.40 -12.82 -27.10
C LEU A 351 -22.08 -12.75 -25.60
N TYR A 352 -22.97 -12.14 -24.80
CA TYR A 352 -22.82 -12.09 -23.35
C TYR A 352 -22.74 -13.49 -22.73
N ASN A 353 -23.64 -14.39 -23.13
CA ASN A 353 -23.66 -15.78 -22.64
C ASN A 353 -22.45 -16.60 -23.08
N LYS A 354 -21.81 -16.24 -24.20
CA LYS A 354 -20.59 -16.90 -24.67
C LYS A 354 -19.33 -16.46 -23.92
N LEU A 355 -19.33 -15.22 -23.39
CA LEU A 355 -18.20 -14.61 -22.68
C LEU A 355 -18.32 -14.71 -21.16
N SER A 356 -19.49 -15.06 -20.63
CA SER A 356 -19.74 -15.30 -19.20
C SER A 356 -19.49 -16.76 -18.86
#